data_AF-A0A7I8BVH1-F1
#
_entry.id   AF-A0A7I8BVH1-F1
#
_cell.length_a   1.000
_cell.length_b   1.000
_cell.length_c   1.000
_cell.angle_alpha   90.00
_cell.angle_beta   90.00
_cell.angle_gamma   90.00
#
_symmetry.space_group_name_H-M   'P 1'
#
loop_
_entity.id
_entity.type
_entity.pdbx_description
1 polymer ?
#
loop_
_entity_poly.entity_id
_entity_poly.type
_entity_poly.pdbx_seq_one_letter_code
_entity_poly.pdbx_strand_id
1 'polypeptide(L)'
;MWWLSVACASSQEITVSLVPALQQHSAALDAALRALRAGIQKDAKECASNASGMGAVAIYHADIRKTIETATLVALEVTGNSQCDGVHPSVYQYGIAYSIKDGKRLDLNAIYAVGRREDGSLFLTDTSVGSVMKEYTRVNAGRPQCLDPSAFNNDYFMSKAFTMSIWPDGSLELYFDVPYVEAACLPPIRLNADVVAHFKDEKKASMYGLP
;
A
#
# COMPACT_ATOMS: atom_id res chain seq x y z
N MET A 1 -21.36 -51.23 -3.31
CA MET A 1 -20.55 -50.48 -4.29
C MET A 1 -20.19 -49.15 -3.67
N TRP A 2 -18.94 -48.99 -3.22
CA TRP A 2 -18.46 -47.76 -2.57
C TRP A 2 -17.86 -46.86 -3.64
N TRP A 3 -18.40 -45.66 -3.81
CA TRP A 3 -17.73 -44.58 -4.54
C TRP A 3 -16.86 -43.82 -3.53
N LEU A 4 -15.56 -44.01 -3.61
CA LEU A 4 -14.57 -43.16 -2.96
C LEU A 4 -14.46 -41.88 -3.78
N SER A 5 -15.07 -40.79 -3.31
CA SER A 5 -14.77 -39.46 -3.82
C SER A 5 -13.32 -39.13 -3.45
N VAL A 6 -12.45 -39.09 -4.46
CA VAL A 6 -11.10 -38.57 -4.33
C VAL A 6 -11.22 -37.08 -4.02
N ALA A 7 -10.91 -36.69 -2.79
CA ALA A 7 -10.67 -35.29 -2.48
C ALA A 7 -9.38 -34.88 -3.20
N CYS A 8 -9.50 -34.20 -4.34
CA CYS A 8 -8.39 -33.42 -4.87
C CYS A 8 -8.12 -32.31 -3.85
N ALA A 9 -7.11 -32.49 -3.02
CA ALA A 9 -6.50 -31.40 -2.29
C ALA A 9 -5.88 -30.46 -3.33
N SER A 10 -6.61 -29.44 -3.77
CA SER A 10 -6.04 -28.35 -4.55
C SER A 10 -5.05 -27.63 -3.64
N SER A 11 -3.76 -27.71 -3.99
CA SER A 11 -2.70 -27.00 -3.27
C SER A 11 -2.88 -25.50 -3.50
N GLN A 12 -3.62 -24.86 -2.60
CA GLN A 12 -3.69 -23.40 -2.56
C GLN A 12 -2.34 -22.85 -2.15
N GLU A 13 -1.82 -21.87 -2.89
CA GLU A 13 -0.57 -21.19 -2.56
C GLU A 13 -0.91 -19.87 -1.86
N ILE A 14 -1.26 -19.97 -0.57
CA ILE A 14 -1.66 -18.83 0.25
C ILE A 14 -0.63 -18.59 1.34
N THR A 15 0.01 -17.41 1.32
CA THR A 15 0.90 -16.97 2.39
C THR A 15 0.61 -15.53 2.79
N VAL A 16 0.41 -15.31 4.09
CA VAL A 16 0.31 -13.96 4.67
C VAL A 16 1.37 -13.84 5.76
N SER A 17 2.33 -12.96 5.56
CA SER A 17 3.42 -12.70 6.51
C SER A 17 2.90 -12.31 7.90
N LEU A 18 3.76 -12.50 8.88
CA LEU A 18 3.52 -11.97 10.22
C LEU A 18 3.67 -10.45 10.22
N VAL A 19 3.01 -9.79 11.16
CA VAL A 19 3.31 -8.39 11.45
C VAL A 19 4.75 -8.32 11.97
N PRO A 20 5.58 -7.39 11.47
CA PRO A 20 6.97 -7.26 11.90
C PRO A 20 7.07 -6.88 13.37
N ALA A 21 8.14 -7.31 14.02
CA ALA A 21 8.39 -6.97 15.42
C ALA A 21 8.55 -5.45 15.61
N LEU A 22 7.91 -4.93 16.66
CA LEU A 22 7.99 -3.53 17.07
C LEU A 22 8.85 -3.41 18.32
N GLN A 23 9.44 -2.24 18.52
CA GLN A 23 10.15 -1.88 19.76
C GLN A 23 9.16 -1.36 20.80
N GLN A 24 8.11 -0.69 20.35
CA GLN A 24 7.07 -0.06 21.13
C GLN A 24 5.75 -0.80 20.95
N HIS A 25 5.08 -1.09 22.07
CA HIS A 25 3.82 -1.82 22.07
C HIS A 25 2.79 -1.15 22.98
N SER A 26 1.54 -1.24 22.57
CA SER A 26 0.38 -1.02 23.43
C SER A 26 -0.67 -2.06 23.10
N ALA A 27 -1.53 -2.40 24.06
CA ALA A 27 -2.61 -3.36 23.82
C ALA A 27 -3.54 -2.92 22.66
N ALA A 28 -3.73 -1.60 22.51
CA ALA A 28 -4.53 -1.03 21.43
C ALA A 28 -3.84 -1.17 20.06
N LEU A 29 -2.54 -0.89 20.00
CA LEU A 29 -1.74 -1.10 18.80
C LEU A 29 -1.71 -2.58 18.40
N ASP A 30 -1.46 -3.48 19.34
CA ASP A 30 -1.43 -4.92 19.08
C ASP A 30 -2.79 -5.43 18.60
N ALA A 31 -3.90 -4.87 19.09
CA ALA A 31 -5.23 -5.16 18.57
C ALA A 31 -5.41 -4.65 17.13
N ALA A 32 -4.98 -3.43 16.82
CA ALA A 32 -5.07 -2.86 15.48
C ALA A 32 -4.24 -3.65 14.46
N LEU A 33 -3.01 -4.06 14.83
CA LEU A 33 -2.13 -4.86 13.98
C LEU A 33 -2.65 -6.28 13.75
N ARG A 34 -3.25 -6.90 14.78
CA ARG A 34 -3.97 -8.17 14.63
C ARG A 34 -5.16 -8.02 13.69
N ALA A 35 -5.91 -6.92 13.79
CA ALA A 35 -7.03 -6.64 12.90
C ALA A 35 -6.59 -6.42 11.45
N LEU A 36 -5.50 -5.68 11.22
CA LEU A 36 -4.88 -5.52 9.89
C LEU A 36 -4.56 -6.88 9.26
N ARG A 37 -3.81 -7.72 9.99
CA ARG A 37 -3.43 -9.05 9.49
C ARG A 37 -4.65 -9.94 9.29
N ALA A 38 -5.63 -9.90 10.19
CA ALA A 38 -6.87 -10.66 10.05
C ALA A 38 -7.69 -10.23 8.82
N GLY A 39 -7.68 -8.94 8.48
CA GLY A 39 -8.25 -8.41 7.23
C GLY A 39 -7.58 -9.02 6.00
N ILE A 40 -6.25 -8.97 5.92
CA ILE A 40 -5.51 -9.57 4.79
C ILE A 40 -5.76 -11.09 4.69
N GLN A 41 -5.84 -11.78 5.83
CA GLN A 41 -6.20 -13.21 5.86
C GLN A 41 -7.64 -13.48 5.40
N LYS A 42 -8.56 -12.54 5.63
CA LYS A 42 -9.93 -12.62 5.13
C LYS A 42 -9.93 -12.48 3.61
N ASP A 43 -9.23 -11.50 3.07
CA ASP A 43 -9.11 -11.27 1.62
C ASP A 43 -8.49 -12.48 0.92
N ALA A 44 -7.46 -13.11 1.52
CA ALA A 44 -6.86 -14.34 1.01
C ALA A 44 -7.87 -15.50 0.95
N LYS A 45 -8.74 -15.65 1.95
CA LYS A 45 -9.80 -16.68 1.97
C LYS A 45 -10.88 -16.40 0.94
N GLU A 46 -11.24 -15.14 0.73
CA GLU A 46 -12.19 -14.73 -0.31
C GLU A 46 -11.62 -15.03 -1.70
N CYS A 47 -10.35 -14.70 -1.93
CA CYS A 47 -9.62 -15.06 -3.14
C CYS A 47 -9.65 -16.57 -3.42
N ALA A 48 -9.35 -17.37 -2.39
CA ALA A 48 -9.40 -18.83 -2.44
C ALA A 48 -10.79 -19.38 -2.78
N SER A 49 -11.83 -18.78 -2.19
CA SER A 49 -13.22 -19.17 -2.41
C SER A 49 -13.67 -18.85 -3.83
N ASN A 50 -13.29 -17.69 -4.36
CA ASN A 50 -13.60 -17.28 -5.72
C ASN A 50 -12.95 -18.21 -6.75
N ALA A 51 -11.65 -18.51 -6.61
CA ALA A 51 -10.95 -19.41 -7.51
C ALA A 51 -11.56 -20.82 -7.49
N SER A 52 -11.86 -21.34 -6.30
CA SER A 52 -12.52 -22.63 -6.13
C SER A 52 -13.90 -22.68 -6.82
N GLY A 53 -14.71 -21.61 -6.68
CA GLY A 53 -15.99 -21.48 -7.37
C GLY A 53 -15.88 -21.50 -8.90
N MET A 54 -14.72 -21.16 -9.44
CA MET A 54 -14.41 -21.19 -10.87
C MET A 54 -13.65 -22.46 -11.31
N GLY A 55 -13.41 -23.41 -10.40
CA GLY A 55 -12.63 -24.62 -10.68
C GLY A 55 -11.12 -24.37 -10.85
N ALA A 56 -10.61 -23.27 -10.31
CA ALA A 56 -9.23 -22.84 -10.40
C ALA A 56 -8.47 -22.95 -9.06
N VAL A 57 -7.14 -22.84 -9.13
CA VAL A 57 -6.26 -22.75 -7.97
C VAL A 57 -5.99 -21.27 -7.66
N ALA A 58 -6.14 -20.88 -6.40
CA ALA A 58 -5.79 -19.55 -5.94
C ALA A 58 -4.31 -19.43 -5.60
N ILE A 59 -3.73 -18.30 -5.98
CA ILE A 59 -2.43 -17.83 -5.50
C ILE A 59 -2.68 -16.54 -4.72
N TYR A 60 -2.12 -16.43 -3.52
CA TYR A 60 -2.20 -15.21 -2.72
C TYR A 60 -0.96 -15.07 -1.84
N HIS A 61 -0.18 -14.03 -2.07
CA HIS A 61 0.98 -13.69 -1.27
C HIS A 61 0.85 -12.28 -0.74
N ALA A 62 1.00 -12.10 0.57
CA ALA A 62 1.00 -10.79 1.20
C ALA A 62 2.18 -10.67 2.18
N ASP A 63 2.94 -9.60 2.07
CA ASP A 63 3.99 -9.22 3.00
C ASP A 63 3.64 -7.93 3.75
N ILE A 64 4.04 -7.85 5.02
CA ILE A 64 3.83 -6.68 5.87
C ILE A 64 5.20 -6.23 6.34
N ARG A 65 5.65 -5.07 5.88
CA ARG A 65 6.95 -4.51 6.20
C ARG A 65 6.80 -3.25 7.04
N LYS A 66 7.70 -3.07 8.01
CA LYS A 66 7.79 -1.84 8.79
C LYS A 66 8.62 -0.83 8.02
N THR A 67 8.05 0.33 7.71
CA THR A 67 8.79 1.41 7.03
C THR A 67 9.44 2.35 8.04
N ILE A 68 8.73 2.72 9.11
CA ILE A 68 9.30 3.47 10.23
C ILE A 68 8.62 3.11 11.55
N GLU A 69 9.35 3.30 12.64
CA GLU A 69 8.82 3.28 13.99
C GLU A 69 9.42 4.46 14.77
N THR A 70 8.56 5.25 15.41
CA THR A 70 8.95 6.35 16.28
C THR A 70 8.45 6.06 17.70
N ALA A 71 8.68 6.96 18.65
CA ALA A 71 8.08 6.82 19.99
C ALA A 71 6.55 6.94 20.00
N THR A 72 5.94 7.48 18.93
CA THR A 72 4.51 7.83 18.90
C THR A 72 3.73 7.14 17.79
N LEU A 73 4.38 6.67 16.73
CA LEU A 73 3.71 5.95 15.64
C LEU A 73 4.54 4.79 15.09
N VAL A 74 3.87 3.92 14.36
CA VAL A 74 4.47 2.95 13.45
C VAL A 74 3.83 3.11 12.07
N ALA A 75 4.65 3.12 11.02
CA ALA A 75 4.18 3.04 9.64
C ALA A 75 4.62 1.71 9.02
N LEU A 76 3.70 1.12 8.26
CA LEU A 76 3.83 -0.15 7.60
C LEU A 76 3.52 0.02 6.12
N GLU A 77 4.16 -0.82 5.33
CA GLU A 77 3.82 -1.10 3.95
C GLU A 77 3.25 -2.51 3.90
N VAL A 78 2.18 -2.69 3.14
CA VAL A 78 1.67 -4.01 2.78
C VAL A 78 1.85 -4.16 1.29
N THR A 79 2.51 -5.23 0.87
CA THR A 79 2.63 -5.59 -0.54
C THR A 79 2.03 -6.97 -0.76
N GLY A 80 1.57 -7.25 -1.97
CA GLY A 80 1.08 -8.57 -2.28
C GLY A 80 0.80 -8.78 -3.76
N ASN A 81 0.60 -10.05 -4.07
CA ASN A 81 0.09 -10.50 -5.34
C ASN A 81 -1.05 -11.49 -5.10
N SER A 82 -1.97 -11.58 -6.04
CA SER A 82 -3.09 -12.50 -5.96
C SER A 82 -3.54 -12.94 -7.35
N GLN A 83 -4.09 -14.14 -7.44
CA GLN A 83 -4.75 -14.67 -8.62
C GLN A 83 -6.00 -15.41 -8.14
N CYS A 84 -7.13 -14.71 -8.19
CA CYS A 84 -8.38 -15.16 -7.57
C CYS A 84 -9.39 -15.75 -8.56
N ASP A 85 -9.11 -15.69 -9.86
CA ASP A 85 -9.93 -16.24 -10.95
C ASP A 85 -9.20 -17.32 -11.75
N GLY A 86 -7.98 -17.68 -11.35
CA GLY A 86 -7.14 -18.66 -12.04
C GLY A 86 -6.48 -18.16 -13.32
N VAL A 87 -6.64 -16.90 -13.71
CA VAL A 87 -6.13 -16.39 -15.00
C VAL A 87 -5.38 -15.07 -14.86
N HIS A 88 -5.90 -14.12 -14.11
CA HIS A 88 -5.38 -12.75 -14.06
C HIS A 88 -4.67 -12.50 -12.73
N PRO A 89 -3.33 -12.39 -12.74
CA PRO A 89 -2.62 -11.94 -11.56
C PRO A 89 -2.92 -10.46 -11.30
N SER A 90 -3.02 -10.12 -10.02
CA SER A 90 -3.11 -8.76 -9.51
C SER A 90 -1.94 -8.53 -8.56
N VAL A 91 -1.47 -7.29 -8.50
CA VAL A 91 -0.49 -6.83 -7.52
C VAL A 91 -1.11 -5.66 -6.77
N TYR A 92 -0.89 -5.61 -5.47
CA TYR A 92 -1.35 -4.49 -4.64
C TYR A 92 -0.27 -4.10 -3.66
N GLN A 93 -0.15 -2.80 -3.42
CA GLN A 93 0.79 -2.24 -2.47
C GLN A 93 0.13 -1.03 -1.81
N TYR A 94 0.25 -0.90 -0.50
CA TYR A 94 -0.29 0.25 0.21
C TYR A 94 0.45 0.56 1.51
N GLY A 95 0.47 1.84 1.86
CA GLY A 95 1.00 2.34 3.12
C GLY A 95 -0.09 2.57 4.16
N ILE A 96 0.23 2.27 5.42
CA ILE A 96 -0.66 2.51 6.56
C ILE A 96 0.14 2.90 7.81
N ALA A 97 -0.36 3.85 8.59
CA ALA A 97 0.27 4.28 9.84
C ALA A 97 -0.70 4.17 11.02
N TYR A 98 -0.15 3.88 12.20
CA TYR A 98 -0.89 3.76 13.45
C TYR A 98 -0.21 4.56 14.55
N SER A 99 -1.00 5.23 15.38
CA SER A 99 -0.55 5.78 16.66
C SER A 99 -0.24 4.62 17.62
N ILE A 100 0.93 4.65 18.24
CA ILE A 100 1.36 3.62 19.20
C ILE A 100 0.48 3.67 20.45
N LYS A 101 0.11 4.86 20.92
CA LYS A 101 -0.60 5.04 22.20
C LYS A 101 -1.99 4.40 22.20
N ASP A 102 -2.76 4.63 21.15
CA ASP A 102 -4.19 4.27 21.09
C ASP A 102 -4.55 3.34 19.93
N GLY A 103 -3.57 2.89 19.13
CA GLY A 103 -3.78 1.97 18.02
C GLY A 103 -4.64 2.52 16.89
N LYS A 104 -4.96 3.82 16.89
CA LYS A 104 -5.78 4.42 15.83
C LYS A 104 -4.95 4.61 14.57
N ARG A 105 -5.58 4.40 13.41
CA ARG A 105 -4.99 4.74 12.11
C ARG A 105 -4.67 6.23 12.09
N LEU A 106 -3.42 6.56 11.81
CA LEU A 106 -2.97 7.93 11.68
C LEU A 106 -3.15 8.39 10.23
N ASP A 107 -3.73 9.58 10.06
CA ASP A 107 -3.84 10.21 8.76
C ASP A 107 -2.56 11.00 8.43
N LEU A 108 -1.68 10.39 7.64
CA LEU A 108 -0.45 11.03 7.18
C LEU A 108 -0.72 12.25 6.28
N ASN A 109 -1.93 12.38 5.73
CA ASN A 109 -2.31 13.55 4.96
C ASN A 109 -2.21 14.85 5.77
N ALA A 110 -2.60 14.79 7.05
CA ALA A 110 -2.54 15.95 7.93
C ALA A 110 -1.10 16.51 8.05
N ILE A 111 -0.08 15.75 7.67
CA ILE A 111 1.35 16.08 7.74
C ILE A 111 1.91 16.44 6.35
N TYR A 112 1.57 15.72 5.28
CA TYR A 112 2.29 15.81 3.98
C TYR A 112 1.55 16.61 2.89
N ALA A 113 0.76 17.63 3.25
CA ALA A 113 0.01 18.52 2.34
C ALA A 113 -0.61 17.83 1.11
N VAL A 114 -1.16 16.63 1.29
CA VAL A 114 -2.01 16.00 0.28
C VAL A 114 -3.47 16.37 0.55
N GLY A 115 -4.41 15.89 -0.26
CA GLY A 115 -5.84 16.12 -0.10
C GLY A 115 -6.58 14.83 0.21
N ARG A 116 -7.84 14.94 0.66
CA ARG A 116 -8.74 13.80 0.87
C ARG A 116 -10.06 13.99 0.12
N ARG A 117 -10.47 12.96 -0.62
CA ARG A 117 -11.76 12.89 -1.33
C ARG A 117 -12.90 12.54 -0.37
N GLU A 118 -14.15 12.70 -0.81
CA GLU A 118 -15.34 12.37 -0.02
C GLU A 118 -15.41 10.88 0.35
N ASP A 119 -14.95 10.00 -0.55
CA ASP A 119 -14.82 8.55 -0.31
C ASP A 119 -13.68 8.19 0.66
N GLY A 120 -12.92 9.19 1.10
CA GLY A 120 -11.83 9.06 2.04
C GLY A 120 -10.46 8.74 1.44
N SER A 121 -10.36 8.52 0.13
CA SER A 121 -9.09 8.30 -0.57
C SER A 121 -8.25 9.59 -0.65
N LEU A 122 -6.93 9.44 -0.78
CA LEU A 122 -6.01 10.57 -0.87
C LEU A 122 -5.89 11.07 -2.31
N PHE A 123 -5.62 12.36 -2.49
CA PHE A 123 -5.32 12.96 -3.79
C PHE A 123 -4.15 13.96 -3.70
N LEU A 124 -3.41 14.17 -4.79
CA LEU A 124 -2.29 15.09 -4.82
C LEU A 124 -2.76 16.53 -4.98
N THR A 125 -2.11 17.44 -4.28
CA THR A 125 -2.30 18.89 -4.43
C THR A 125 -1.39 19.44 -5.54
N ASP A 126 -1.67 20.64 -6.05
CA ASP A 126 -0.78 21.35 -6.99
C ASP A 126 0.65 21.45 -6.46
N THR A 127 0.81 21.58 -5.13
CA THR A 127 2.10 21.64 -4.45
C THR A 127 2.89 20.34 -4.53
N SER A 128 2.21 19.19 -4.48
CA SER A 128 2.86 17.87 -4.42
C SER A 128 2.98 17.20 -5.79
N VAL A 129 2.07 17.47 -6.73
CA VAL A 129 2.01 16.76 -8.02
C VAL A 129 3.26 16.96 -8.88
N GLY A 130 3.83 18.17 -8.91
CA GLY A 130 5.03 18.45 -9.74
C GLY A 130 6.23 17.60 -9.33
N SER A 131 6.41 17.39 -8.03
CA SER A 131 7.45 16.53 -7.47
C SER A 131 7.22 15.05 -7.81
N VAL A 132 5.97 14.59 -7.72
CA VAL A 132 5.57 13.23 -8.12
C VAL A 132 5.83 13.00 -9.60
N MET A 133 5.45 13.94 -10.47
CA MET A 133 5.66 13.86 -11.92
C MET A 133 7.13 13.81 -12.30
N LYS A 134 7.96 14.61 -11.63
CA LYS A 134 9.41 14.59 -11.83
C LYS A 134 10.00 13.22 -11.49
N GLU A 135 9.59 12.65 -10.35
CA GLU A 135 10.07 11.35 -9.90
C GLU A 135 9.54 10.20 -10.78
N TYR A 136 8.28 10.26 -11.18
CA TYR A 136 7.69 9.34 -12.16
C TYR A 136 8.48 9.31 -13.46
N THR A 137 8.79 10.49 -14.01
CA THR A 137 9.58 10.63 -15.25
C THR A 137 10.97 10.03 -15.07
N ARG A 138 11.59 10.25 -13.90
CA ARG A 138 12.91 9.71 -13.57
C ARG A 138 12.91 8.17 -13.53
N VAL A 139 11.95 7.57 -12.83
CA VAL A 139 11.84 6.10 -12.68
C VAL A 139 11.50 5.43 -14.01
N ASN A 140 10.73 6.10 -14.88
CA ASN A 140 10.33 5.58 -16.19
C ASN A 140 11.21 6.08 -17.35
N ALA A 141 12.38 6.70 -17.10
CA ALA A 141 13.23 7.26 -18.16
C ALA A 141 13.64 6.25 -19.25
N GLY A 142 13.68 4.95 -18.93
CA GLY A 142 13.95 3.86 -19.87
C GLY A 142 12.72 3.23 -20.52
N ARG A 143 11.51 3.76 -20.29
CA ARG A 143 10.22 3.19 -20.73
C ARG A 143 9.38 4.28 -21.43
N PRO A 144 9.68 4.63 -22.69
CA PRO A 144 8.99 5.72 -23.39
C PRO A 144 7.46 5.57 -23.45
N GLN A 145 6.96 4.34 -23.52
CA GLN A 145 5.52 4.03 -23.50
C GLN A 145 4.83 4.42 -22.19
N CYS A 146 5.58 4.54 -21.09
CA CYS A 146 5.11 5.02 -19.80
C CYS A 146 5.32 6.54 -19.63
N LEU A 147 5.75 7.27 -20.66
CA LEU A 147 5.98 8.71 -20.58
C LEU A 147 5.08 9.49 -21.55
N ASP A 148 4.01 8.87 -22.04
CA ASP A 148 3.02 9.53 -22.87
C ASP A 148 2.26 10.60 -22.05
N PRO A 149 2.44 11.90 -22.33
CA PRO A 149 1.80 12.96 -21.56
C PRO A 149 0.30 13.04 -21.78
N SER A 150 -0.25 12.38 -22.82
CA SER A 150 -1.69 12.26 -23.00
C SER A 150 -2.32 11.25 -22.02
N ALA A 151 -1.54 10.27 -21.56
CA ALA A 151 -1.96 9.24 -20.61
C ALA A 151 -1.56 9.58 -19.17
N PHE A 152 -0.32 10.06 -18.96
CA PHE A 152 0.27 10.29 -17.64
C PHE A 152 0.69 11.75 -17.48
N ASN A 153 -0.20 12.57 -16.90
CA ASN A 153 -0.02 14.00 -16.66
C ASN A 153 -0.49 14.41 -15.26
N ASN A 154 -0.33 15.68 -14.90
CA ASN A 154 -0.71 16.20 -13.57
C ASN A 154 -2.16 15.85 -13.21
N ASP A 155 -3.11 16.08 -14.11
CA ASP A 155 -4.54 15.81 -13.88
C ASP A 155 -4.77 14.32 -13.60
N TYR A 156 -4.11 13.44 -14.36
CA TYR A 156 -4.13 12.00 -14.10
C TYR A 156 -3.65 11.70 -12.68
N PHE A 157 -2.45 12.16 -12.26
CA PHE A 157 -1.92 11.84 -10.94
C PHE A 157 -2.74 12.46 -9.79
N MET A 158 -3.28 13.66 -9.98
CA MET A 158 -4.18 14.30 -9.01
C MET A 158 -5.54 13.59 -8.94
N SER A 159 -5.98 12.96 -10.03
CA SER A 159 -7.23 12.19 -10.06
C SER A 159 -7.14 10.85 -9.34
N LYS A 160 -5.94 10.24 -9.30
CA LYS A 160 -5.75 8.89 -8.79
C LYS A 160 -5.75 8.83 -7.27
N ALA A 161 -6.43 7.83 -6.74
CA ALA A 161 -6.33 7.44 -5.35
C ALA A 161 -4.95 6.84 -5.06
N PHE A 162 -4.43 7.09 -3.87
CA PHE A 162 -3.20 6.46 -3.39
C PHE A 162 -3.21 6.33 -1.87
N THR A 163 -2.25 5.56 -1.38
CA THR A 163 -1.84 5.54 0.02
C THR A 163 -0.36 5.91 0.12
N MET A 164 0.15 6.12 1.34
CA MET A 164 1.54 6.51 1.52
C MET A 164 2.18 5.87 2.75
N SER A 165 3.49 5.74 2.72
CA SER A 165 4.32 5.40 3.87
C SER A 165 5.54 6.33 3.94
N ILE A 166 6.01 6.60 5.15
CA ILE A 166 7.22 7.38 5.40
C ILE A 166 8.36 6.44 5.80
N TRP A 167 9.58 6.79 5.37
CA TRP A 167 10.81 6.04 5.61
C TRP A 167 11.75 6.78 6.58
N PRO A 168 12.72 6.08 7.21
CA PRO A 168 13.59 6.68 8.23
C PRO A 168 14.54 7.76 7.68
N ASP A 169 14.78 7.76 6.37
CA ASP A 169 15.59 8.77 5.67
C ASP A 169 14.80 10.05 5.34
N GLY A 170 13.53 10.16 5.75
CA GLY A 170 12.67 11.30 5.45
C GLY A 170 11.93 11.19 4.11
N SER A 171 12.16 10.13 3.35
CA SER A 171 11.49 9.95 2.06
C SER A 171 10.06 9.41 2.22
N LEU A 172 9.17 9.89 1.37
CA LEU A 172 7.76 9.51 1.33
C LEU A 172 7.51 8.64 0.10
N GLU A 173 6.95 7.46 0.30
CA GLU A 173 6.57 6.56 -0.79
C GLU A 173 5.06 6.57 -1.01
N LEU A 174 4.66 6.77 -2.27
CA LEU A 174 3.28 6.83 -2.71
C LEU A 174 2.92 5.57 -3.48
N TYR A 175 1.81 4.94 -3.11
CA TYR A 175 1.29 3.73 -3.75
C TYR A 175 -0.05 4.05 -4.39
N PHE A 176 -0.05 4.21 -5.71
CA PHE A 176 -1.26 4.54 -6.48
C PHE A 176 -2.15 3.30 -6.66
N ASP A 177 -3.45 3.50 -6.48
CA ASP A 177 -4.47 2.51 -6.78
C ASP A 177 -4.75 2.55 -8.29
N VAL A 178 -4.13 1.62 -9.01
CA VAL A 178 -4.17 1.55 -10.47
C VAL A 178 -4.58 0.16 -10.95
N PRO A 179 -5.32 0.07 -12.06
CA PRO A 179 -5.62 -1.21 -12.67
C PRO A 179 -4.34 -1.90 -13.17
N TYR A 180 -4.39 -3.23 -13.28
CA TYR A 180 -3.25 -4.07 -13.68
C TYR A 180 -2.54 -3.59 -14.96
N VAL A 181 -3.30 -3.10 -15.95
CA VAL A 181 -2.75 -2.58 -17.21
C VAL A 181 -1.88 -1.32 -17.03
N GLU A 182 -2.14 -0.51 -16.01
CA GLU A 182 -1.38 0.70 -15.67
C GLU A 182 -0.23 0.39 -14.70
N ALA A 183 -0.33 -0.68 -13.90
CA ALA A 183 0.63 -1.04 -12.86
C ALA A 183 2.07 -1.25 -13.40
N ALA A 184 2.22 -1.65 -14.68
CA ALA A 184 3.52 -1.77 -15.33
C ALA A 184 4.24 -0.41 -15.52
N CYS A 185 3.47 0.69 -15.59
CA CYS A 185 3.97 2.05 -15.75
C CYS A 185 3.95 2.85 -14.45
N LEU A 186 3.17 2.46 -13.44
CA LEU A 186 3.11 3.11 -12.12
C LEU A 186 3.66 2.21 -11.01
N PRO A 187 5.00 2.08 -10.88
CA PRO A 187 5.58 1.56 -9.65
C PRO A 187 5.33 2.54 -8.49
N PRO A 188 5.54 2.12 -7.23
CA PRO A 188 5.59 3.05 -6.11
C PRO A 188 6.53 4.23 -6.40
N ILE A 189 6.09 5.44 -6.07
CA ILE A 189 6.84 6.68 -6.31
C ILE A 189 7.40 7.17 -4.98
N ARG A 190 8.73 7.11 -4.85
CA ARG A 190 9.44 7.53 -3.64
C ARG A 190 10.03 8.93 -3.80
N LEU A 191 9.49 9.88 -3.05
CA LEU A 191 9.96 11.25 -2.98
C LEU A 191 11.04 11.38 -1.91
N ASN A 192 12.20 11.92 -2.28
CA ASN A 192 13.30 12.15 -1.35
C ASN A 192 12.94 13.22 -0.28
N ALA A 193 13.67 13.20 0.84
CA ALA A 193 13.39 14.06 1.99
C ALA A 193 13.46 15.56 1.68
N ASP A 194 14.37 15.99 0.79
CA ASP A 194 14.50 17.38 0.34
C ASP A 194 13.22 17.87 -0.33
N VAL A 195 12.64 17.02 -1.17
CA VAL A 195 11.38 17.28 -1.86
C VAL A 195 10.21 17.30 -0.87
N VAL A 196 10.16 16.32 0.03
CA VAL A 196 9.10 16.19 1.04
C VAL A 196 9.06 17.39 1.98
N ALA A 197 10.22 17.93 2.37
CA ALA A 197 10.32 19.09 3.26
C ALA A 197 9.57 20.34 2.73
N HIS A 198 9.39 20.47 1.42
CA HIS A 198 8.68 21.61 0.83
C HIS A 198 7.16 21.60 1.05
N PHE A 199 6.58 20.45 1.37
CA PHE A 199 5.13 20.29 1.54
C PHE A 199 4.76 19.55 2.83
N LYS A 200 5.71 19.43 3.77
CA LYS A 200 5.51 18.83 5.09
C LYS A 200 5.14 19.90 6.13
N ASP A 201 4.16 19.62 6.97
CA ASP A 201 3.89 20.37 8.20
C ASP A 201 4.91 19.97 9.27
N GLU A 202 6.00 20.74 9.37
CA GLU A 202 7.12 20.47 10.29
C GLU A 202 6.69 20.34 11.75
N LYS A 203 5.70 21.11 12.17
CA LYS A 203 5.20 21.07 13.55
C LYS A 203 4.53 19.73 13.84
N LYS A 204 3.66 19.26 12.92
CA LYS A 204 3.01 17.96 13.08
C LYS A 204 3.99 16.80 12.90
N ALA A 205 4.90 16.88 11.93
CA ALA A 205 5.95 15.87 11.76
C ALA A 205 6.76 15.69 13.04
N SER A 206 7.20 16.80 13.65
CA SER A 206 7.91 16.80 14.93
C SER A 206 7.11 16.20 16.08
N MET A 207 5.79 16.50 16.17
CA MET A 207 4.91 15.91 17.19
C MET A 207 4.84 14.39 17.12
N TYR A 208 5.02 13.81 15.93
CA TYR A 208 5.01 12.37 15.71
C TYR A 208 6.41 11.75 15.63
N GLY A 209 7.46 12.53 15.89
CA GLY A 209 8.85 12.10 15.77
C GLY A 209 9.23 11.66 14.36
N LEU A 210 8.56 12.20 13.34
CA LEU A 210 8.85 11.93 11.94
C LEU A 210 10.06 12.76 11.47
N PRO A 211 10.90 12.20 10.58
CA PRO A 211 11.98 12.94 9.93
C PRO A 211 11.49 14.11 9.08
#